data_AF-A0A660A824-F1
#
_entry.id   AF-A0A660A824-F1
#
_cell.length_a   1.000
_cell.length_b   1.000
_cell.length_c   1.000
_cell.angle_alpha   90.00
_cell.angle_beta   90.00
_cell.angle_gamma   90.00
#
_symmetry.space_group_name_H-M   'P 1'
#
loop_
_entity.id
_entity.type
_entity.pdbx_description
1 polymer ?
#
loop_
_entity_poly.entity_id
_entity_poly.type
_entity_poly.pdbx_seq_one_letter_code
_entity_poly.pdbx_strand_id
1 'polypeptide(L)'
;MKKRILSAVLVSGVTLGTATVVSADNFDAKISDANSRISALTAEQQSAQNQVNALQAQVSSLQSEQDKLTAKNSELEELSKGFEQEIQSLTSQIIARNEKLKNQARSAYKNNETSSYINALLNSNSISDVVTRLVAINKAVSANAKMLEQQKADKALLEEKQAANQEAINTIAANMTAIKENQNALRIQQADLEVAKVNLAIQLASAEDEKAS
;
A
#
# COMPACT_ATOMS: atom_id res chain seq x y z
N MET A 1 6.61 10.70 28.34
CA MET A 1 6.34 11.22 29.70
C MET A 1 4.84 11.44 29.82
N LYS A 2 4.16 10.76 30.75
CA LYS A 2 2.70 10.77 30.88
C LYS A 2 2.27 11.88 31.85
N LYS A 3 1.49 12.86 31.40
CA LYS A 3 0.90 13.88 32.29
C LYS A 3 -0.51 13.44 32.66
N ARG A 4 -0.72 13.15 33.95
CA ARG A 4 -2.02 12.85 34.56
C ARG A 4 -2.67 14.17 34.95
N ILE A 5 -3.90 14.42 34.50
CA ILE A 5 -4.67 15.61 34.88
C ILE A 5 -5.55 15.23 36.07
N LEU A 6 -5.41 15.99 37.16
CA LEU A 6 -6.14 15.81 38.40
C LEU A 6 -7.59 16.25 38.25
N SER A 7 -8.53 15.36 38.60
CA SER A 7 -9.93 15.68 38.86
C SER A 7 -10.04 16.42 40.20
N ALA A 8 -10.47 17.68 40.18
CA ALA A 8 -10.87 18.41 41.37
C ALA A 8 -12.40 18.52 41.39
N VAL A 9 -13.05 17.62 42.13
CA VAL A 9 -14.47 17.73 42.49
C VAL A 9 -14.55 18.63 43.72
N LEU A 10 -15.04 19.86 43.54
CA LEU A 10 -15.36 20.77 44.63
C LEU A 10 -16.87 20.77 44.86
N VAL A 11 -17.31 19.93 45.80
CA VAL A 11 -18.62 20.03 46.45
C VAL A 11 -18.52 21.14 47.49
N SER A 12 -19.38 22.16 47.41
CA SER A 12 -19.50 23.18 48.45
C SER A 12 -20.98 23.48 48.68
N GLY A 13 -21.51 22.97 49.80
CA GLY A 13 -22.84 23.32 50.29
C GLY A 13 -22.84 24.74 50.85
N VAL A 14 -23.88 25.50 50.50
CA VAL A 14 -24.11 26.85 51.03
C VAL A 14 -25.36 26.81 51.92
N THR A 15 -25.17 27.15 53.20
CA THR A 15 -26.25 27.38 54.16
C THR A 15 -26.79 28.80 54.01
N LEU A 16 -28.12 28.90 53.84
CA LEU A 16 -28.88 30.14 53.68
C LEU A 16 -29.00 30.91 55.02
N GLY A 17 -28.57 32.17 55.04
CA GLY A 17 -28.84 33.14 56.10
C GLY A 17 -29.24 34.50 55.49
N THR A 18 -30.38 35.03 55.91
CA THR A 18 -31.06 36.21 55.35
C THR A 18 -30.58 37.53 55.95
N ALA A 19 -30.11 38.48 55.13
CA ALA A 19 -30.28 39.92 55.32
C ALA A 19 -29.98 40.66 54.00
N THR A 20 -31.00 41.31 53.42
CA THR A 20 -30.90 42.09 52.18
C THR A 20 -30.52 43.54 52.49
N VAL A 21 -29.29 43.94 52.12
CA VAL A 21 -28.96 45.33 51.81
C VAL A 21 -28.52 45.34 50.36
N VAL A 22 -29.32 45.95 49.49
CA VAL A 22 -29.15 45.92 48.03
C VAL A 22 -28.53 47.25 47.60
N SER A 23 -27.25 47.22 47.24
CA SER A 23 -26.52 48.33 46.63
C SER A 23 -26.28 48.04 45.14
N ALA A 24 -26.41 49.05 44.28
CA ALA A 24 -26.20 48.94 42.83
C ALA A 24 -24.79 48.45 42.44
N ASP A 25 -23.76 48.83 43.20
CA ASP A 25 -22.37 48.37 43.02
C ASP A 25 -22.23 46.83 43.05
N ASN A 26 -23.14 46.14 43.74
CA ASN A 26 -23.12 44.69 43.87
C ASN A 26 -23.70 43.98 42.63
N PHE A 27 -24.54 44.66 41.85
CA PHE A 27 -25.05 44.15 40.57
C PHE A 27 -24.05 44.37 39.45
N ASP A 28 -23.40 45.54 39.38
CA ASP A 28 -22.37 45.80 38.37
C ASP A 28 -21.17 44.85 38.53
N ALA A 29 -20.77 44.55 39.77
CA ALA A 29 -19.73 43.56 40.05
C ALA A 29 -20.14 42.14 39.58
N LYS A 30 -21.39 41.73 39.80
CA LYS A 30 -21.92 40.44 39.33
C LYS A 30 -22.01 40.36 37.81
N ILE A 31 -22.45 41.43 37.16
CA ILE A 31 -22.51 41.51 35.69
C ILE A 31 -21.10 41.43 35.11
N SER A 32 -20.12 42.11 35.71
CA SER A 32 -18.72 42.02 35.29
C SER A 32 -18.15 40.61 35.46
N ASP A 33 -18.44 39.92 36.56
CA ASP A 33 -18.01 38.53 36.80
C ASP A 33 -18.65 37.57 35.77
N ALA A 34 -19.96 37.68 35.56
CA ALA A 34 -20.69 36.89 34.57
C ALA A 34 -20.14 37.11 33.14
N ASN A 35 -19.88 38.36 32.74
CA ASN A 35 -19.29 38.66 31.43
C ASN A 35 -17.88 38.07 31.26
N SER A 36 -17.07 38.06 32.32
CA SER A 36 -15.76 37.43 32.31
C SER A 36 -15.86 35.91 32.14
N ARG A 37 -16.80 35.27 32.86
CA ARG A 37 -17.08 33.83 32.76
C ARG A 37 -17.59 33.44 31.38
N ILE A 38 -18.54 34.20 30.82
CA ILE A 38 -19.04 33.99 29.46
C ILE A 38 -17.91 34.13 28.43
N SER A 39 -17.02 35.11 28.60
CA SER A 39 -15.87 35.31 27.70
C SER A 39 -14.89 34.14 27.77
N ALA A 40 -14.58 33.65 28.97
CA ALA A 40 -13.73 32.48 29.17
C ALA A 40 -14.35 31.22 28.55
N LEU A 41 -15.64 30.96 28.80
CA LEU A 41 -16.37 29.83 28.22
C LEU A 41 -16.41 29.90 26.70
N THR A 42 -16.60 31.09 26.11
CA THR A 42 -16.58 31.28 24.66
C THR A 42 -15.21 30.95 24.06
N ALA A 43 -14.12 31.34 24.73
CA ALA A 43 -12.77 31.02 24.29
C ALA A 43 -12.48 29.51 24.39
N GLU A 44 -12.94 28.85 25.46
CA GLU A 44 -12.83 27.40 25.63
C GLU A 44 -13.62 26.64 24.55
N GLN A 45 -14.84 27.07 24.23
CA GLN A 45 -15.65 26.50 23.15
C GLN A 45 -14.96 26.60 21.80
N GLN A 46 -14.38 27.77 21.47
CA GLN A 46 -13.66 27.94 20.21
C GLN A 46 -12.44 27.00 20.14
N SER A 47 -11.73 26.85 21.26
CA SER A 47 -10.60 25.92 21.36
C SER A 47 -11.03 24.46 21.17
N ALA A 48 -12.10 24.04 21.85
CA ALA A 48 -12.66 22.69 21.73
C ALA A 48 -13.17 22.41 20.30
N GLN A 49 -13.87 23.36 19.67
CA GLN A 49 -14.31 23.25 18.29
C GLN A 49 -13.13 23.11 17.31
N ASN A 50 -12.06 23.87 17.52
CA ASN A 50 -10.84 23.75 16.72
C ASN A 50 -10.20 22.36 16.87
N GLN A 51 -10.19 21.82 18.09
CA GLN A 51 -9.69 20.47 18.35
C GLN A 51 -10.53 19.39 17.64
N VAL A 52 -11.86 19.51 17.69
CA VAL A 52 -12.77 18.60 16.97
C VAL A 52 -12.52 18.67 15.46
N ASN A 53 -12.37 19.86 14.90
CA ASN A 53 -12.11 20.05 13.47
C ASN A 53 -10.77 19.42 13.06
N ALA A 54 -9.72 19.61 13.88
CA ALA A 54 -8.41 19.01 13.63
C ALA A 54 -8.46 17.47 13.66
N LEU A 55 -9.11 16.88 14.67
CA LEU A 55 -9.29 15.44 14.78
C LEU A 55 -10.11 14.88 13.62
N GLN A 56 -11.19 15.56 13.22
CA GLN A 56 -12.02 15.16 12.09
C GLN A 56 -11.23 15.18 10.76
N ALA A 57 -10.36 16.17 10.57
CA ALA A 57 -9.48 16.23 9.41
C ALA A 57 -8.45 15.09 9.42
N GLN A 58 -7.85 14.78 10.57
CA GLN A 58 -6.92 13.66 10.73
C GLN A 58 -7.59 12.30 10.44
N VAL A 59 -8.78 12.06 10.98
CA VAL A 59 -9.59 10.87 10.70
C VAL A 59 -9.84 10.74 9.19
N SER A 60 -10.26 11.83 8.53
CA SER A 60 -10.56 11.84 7.10
C SER A 60 -9.30 11.55 6.25
N SER A 61 -8.16 12.10 6.64
CA SER A 61 -6.87 11.85 5.99
C SER A 61 -6.45 10.39 6.11
N LEU A 62 -6.52 9.82 7.31
CA LEU A 62 -6.19 8.41 7.55
C LEU A 62 -7.11 7.46 6.77
N GLN A 63 -8.41 7.76 6.71
CA GLN A 63 -9.38 7.00 5.93
C GLN A 63 -9.00 7.02 4.43
N SER A 64 -8.69 8.21 3.88
CA SER A 64 -8.29 8.35 2.47
C SER A 64 -6.98 7.62 2.17
N GLU A 65 -6.02 7.65 3.07
CA GLU A 65 -4.76 6.90 2.92
C GLU A 65 -5.01 5.39 2.94
N GLN A 66 -5.87 4.91 3.84
CA GLN A 66 -6.25 3.51 3.90
C GLN A 66 -6.93 3.04 2.60
N ASP A 67 -7.83 3.86 2.03
CA ASP A 67 -8.50 3.55 0.77
C ASP A 67 -7.50 3.48 -0.40
N LYS A 68 -6.55 4.44 -0.45
CA LYS A 68 -5.48 4.45 -1.47
C LYS A 68 -4.59 3.22 -1.38
N LEU A 69 -4.16 2.84 -0.17
CA LEU A 69 -3.33 1.65 0.04
C LEU A 69 -4.08 0.37 -0.34
N THR A 70 -5.37 0.30 -0.02
CA THR A 70 -6.22 -0.85 -0.37
C THR A 70 -6.36 -0.97 -1.89
N ALA A 71 -6.70 0.12 -2.58
CA ALA A 71 -6.77 0.15 -4.04
C ALA A 71 -5.43 -0.23 -4.67
N LYS A 72 -4.32 0.30 -4.13
CA LYS A 72 -2.99 0.00 -4.65
C LYS A 72 -2.62 -1.47 -4.50
N ASN A 73 -3.00 -2.10 -3.39
CA ASN A 73 -2.79 -3.53 -3.20
C ASN A 73 -3.58 -4.35 -4.20
N SER A 74 -4.85 -4.01 -4.46
CA SER A 74 -5.64 -4.71 -5.49
C SER A 74 -5.01 -4.62 -6.88
N GLU A 75 -4.49 -3.45 -7.27
CA GLU A 75 -3.73 -3.31 -8.53
C GLU A 75 -2.48 -4.20 -8.56
N LEU A 76 -1.72 -4.23 -7.46
CA LEU A 76 -0.50 -5.03 -7.36
C LEU A 76 -0.78 -6.54 -7.35
N GLU A 77 -1.89 -6.98 -6.75
CA GLU A 77 -2.33 -8.37 -6.77
C GLU A 77 -2.69 -8.81 -8.20
N GLU A 78 -3.38 -7.97 -8.95
CA GLU A 78 -3.73 -8.25 -10.35
C GLU A 78 -2.47 -8.27 -11.23
N LEU A 79 -1.55 -7.33 -11.02
CA LEU A 79 -0.25 -7.30 -11.69
C LEU A 79 0.58 -8.56 -11.37
N SER A 80 0.62 -8.95 -10.10
CA SER A 80 1.33 -10.14 -9.62
C SER A 80 0.81 -11.42 -10.30
N LYS A 81 -0.51 -11.55 -10.40
CA LYS A 81 -1.15 -12.66 -11.11
C LYS A 81 -0.80 -12.67 -12.61
N GLY A 82 -0.73 -11.49 -13.23
CA GLY A 82 -0.26 -11.35 -14.61
C GLY A 82 1.18 -11.86 -14.78
N PHE A 83 2.09 -11.44 -13.90
CA PHE A 83 3.47 -11.91 -13.92
C PHE A 83 3.59 -13.42 -13.71
N GLU A 84 2.82 -14.02 -12.80
CA GLU A 84 2.81 -15.48 -12.60
C GLU A 84 2.45 -16.24 -13.88
N GLN A 85 1.43 -15.78 -14.62
CA GLN A 85 1.04 -16.38 -15.90
C GLN A 85 2.13 -16.26 -16.96
N GLU A 86 2.76 -15.09 -17.06
CA GLU A 86 3.85 -14.85 -18.00
C GLU A 86 5.10 -15.69 -17.64
N ILE A 87 5.45 -15.79 -16.36
CA ILE A 87 6.52 -16.64 -15.83
C ILE A 87 6.26 -18.11 -16.18
N GLN A 88 5.03 -18.61 -15.99
CA GLN A 88 4.66 -19.98 -16.33
C GLN A 88 4.77 -20.26 -17.84
N SER A 89 4.31 -19.31 -18.67
CA SER A 89 4.41 -19.40 -20.12
C SER A 89 5.87 -19.40 -20.59
N LEU A 90 6.68 -18.45 -20.12
CA LEU A 90 8.10 -18.35 -20.44
C LEU A 90 8.87 -19.59 -20.00
N THR A 91 8.63 -20.07 -18.78
CA THR A 91 9.26 -21.30 -18.28
C THR A 91 8.95 -22.49 -19.17
N SER A 92 7.68 -22.64 -19.58
CA SER A 92 7.26 -23.73 -20.48
C SER A 92 7.94 -23.62 -21.85
N GLN A 93 8.04 -22.41 -22.40
CA GLN A 93 8.74 -22.15 -23.67
C GLN A 93 10.23 -22.46 -23.57
N ILE A 94 10.89 -22.05 -22.49
CA ILE A 94 12.30 -22.31 -22.19
C ILE A 94 12.57 -23.82 -22.11
N ILE A 95 11.72 -24.58 -21.40
CA ILE A 95 11.86 -26.04 -21.28
C ILE A 95 11.70 -26.71 -22.65
N ALA A 96 10.65 -26.36 -23.39
CA ALA A 96 10.39 -26.92 -24.71
C ALA A 96 11.54 -26.62 -25.70
N ARG A 97 12.09 -25.41 -25.66
CA ARG A 97 13.23 -25.01 -26.50
C ARG A 97 14.51 -25.76 -26.09
N ASN A 98 14.75 -25.96 -24.79
CA ASN A 98 15.89 -26.71 -24.28
C ASN A 98 15.86 -28.18 -24.74
N GLU A 99 14.71 -28.85 -24.64
CA GLU A 99 14.57 -30.24 -25.13
C GLU A 99 14.77 -30.34 -26.65
N LYS A 100 14.29 -29.36 -27.44
CA LYS A 100 14.57 -29.30 -28.88
C LYS A 100 16.06 -29.15 -29.17
N LEU A 101 16.73 -28.20 -28.50
CA LEU A 101 18.18 -27.97 -28.66
C LEU A 101 19.01 -29.19 -28.26
N LYS A 102 18.65 -29.86 -27.16
CA LYS A 102 19.28 -31.10 -26.68
C LYS A 102 19.11 -32.25 -27.66
N ASN A 103 17.92 -32.42 -28.23
CA ASN A 103 17.66 -33.44 -29.25
C ASN A 103 18.43 -33.14 -30.54
N GLN A 104 18.47 -31.89 -30.99
CA GLN A 104 19.27 -31.48 -32.15
C GLN A 104 20.76 -31.71 -31.93
N ALA A 105 21.29 -31.35 -30.75
CA ALA A 105 22.66 -31.63 -30.38
C ALA A 105 22.94 -33.13 -30.41
N ARG A 106 22.12 -33.95 -29.73
CA ARG A 106 22.25 -35.42 -29.73
C ARG A 106 22.19 -36.03 -31.13
N SER A 107 21.28 -35.58 -31.99
CA SER A 107 21.20 -36.03 -33.38
C SER A 107 22.45 -35.64 -34.18
N ALA A 108 22.98 -34.43 -33.98
CA ALA A 108 24.23 -34.01 -34.60
C ALA A 108 25.43 -34.86 -34.12
N TYR A 109 25.49 -35.19 -32.83
CA TYR A 109 26.53 -36.06 -32.26
C TYR A 109 26.36 -37.54 -32.66
N LYS A 110 25.13 -38.08 -32.70
CA LYS A 110 24.84 -39.48 -33.05
C LYS A 110 24.99 -39.75 -34.55
N ASN A 111 24.71 -38.75 -35.39
CA ASN A 111 25.04 -38.78 -36.81
C ASN A 111 26.56 -38.67 -37.07
N ASN A 112 27.36 -38.49 -36.01
CA ASN A 112 28.82 -38.53 -36.03
C ASN A 112 29.36 -39.93 -35.68
N GLU A 113 28.57 -41.00 -35.86
CA GLU A 113 29.16 -42.30 -36.25
C GLU A 113 29.74 -42.16 -37.66
N THR A 114 31.04 -41.89 -37.65
CA THR A 114 31.95 -41.53 -38.73
C THR A 114 32.16 -42.67 -39.74
N SER A 115 31.12 -43.08 -40.48
CA SER A 115 31.31 -44.03 -41.60
C SER A 115 30.50 -43.76 -42.87
N SER A 116 29.43 -42.95 -42.81
CA SER A 116 28.55 -42.73 -43.98
C SER A 116 28.76 -41.38 -44.70
N TYR A 117 29.29 -40.35 -44.03
CA TYR A 117 29.47 -39.03 -44.66
C TYR A 117 30.74 -38.93 -45.51
N ILE A 118 31.82 -39.64 -45.16
CA ILE A 118 33.05 -39.72 -45.99
C ILE A 118 32.82 -40.66 -47.19
N ASN A 119 32.06 -41.75 -47.03
CA ASN A 119 31.73 -42.66 -48.14
C ASN A 119 30.72 -42.07 -49.14
N ALA A 120 29.85 -41.14 -48.73
CA ALA A 120 28.93 -40.45 -49.65
C ALA A 120 29.64 -39.37 -50.51
N LEU A 121 30.76 -38.82 -50.03
CA LEU A 121 31.62 -37.92 -50.80
C LEU A 121 32.42 -38.67 -51.88
N LEU A 122 32.72 -39.96 -51.65
CA LEU A 122 33.47 -40.81 -52.57
C LEU A 122 32.59 -41.53 -53.62
N ASN A 123 31.25 -41.40 -53.57
CA ASN A 123 30.34 -42.20 -54.40
C ASN A 123 29.11 -41.47 -54.99
N SER A 124 29.05 -40.13 -54.98
CA SER A 124 27.90 -39.41 -55.57
C SER A 124 28.26 -38.57 -56.80
N ASN A 125 27.80 -39.02 -57.97
CA ASN A 125 27.96 -38.36 -59.28
C ASN A 125 26.91 -37.26 -59.53
N SER A 126 26.74 -36.28 -58.63
CA SER A 126 25.99 -35.04 -58.98
C SER A 126 26.21 -33.88 -58.00
N ILE A 127 26.70 -32.76 -58.53
CA ILE A 127 27.00 -31.50 -57.84
C ILE A 127 25.71 -30.79 -57.33
N SER A 128 24.52 -31.18 -57.82
CA SER A 128 23.24 -30.54 -57.49
C SER A 128 22.66 -30.91 -56.11
N ASP A 129 23.06 -32.03 -55.49
CA ASP A 129 22.55 -32.45 -54.17
C ASP A 129 23.40 -31.92 -53.00
N VAL A 130 24.64 -31.49 -53.29
CA VAL A 130 25.60 -30.92 -52.33
C VAL A 130 25.18 -29.50 -51.90
N VAL A 131 24.59 -28.71 -52.79
CA VAL A 131 24.19 -27.32 -52.53
C VAL A 131 22.95 -27.24 -51.62
N THR A 132 21.95 -28.10 -51.84
CA THR A 132 20.74 -28.18 -50.98
C THR A 132 21.09 -28.62 -49.56
N ARG A 133 22.07 -29.53 -49.41
CA ARG A 133 22.56 -29.99 -48.10
C ARG A 133 23.45 -28.97 -47.39
N LEU A 134 24.25 -28.18 -48.12
CA LEU A 134 25.05 -27.08 -47.58
C LEU A 134 24.16 -25.91 -47.07
N VAL A 135 23.04 -25.63 -47.73
CA VAL A 135 22.03 -24.66 -47.27
C VAL A 135 21.28 -25.19 -46.04
N ALA A 136 21.00 -26.50 -45.96
CA ALA A 136 20.35 -27.11 -44.80
C ALA A 136 21.28 -27.15 -43.55
N ILE A 137 22.59 -27.36 -43.72
CA ILE A 137 23.58 -27.30 -42.63
C ILE A 137 23.79 -25.86 -42.14
N ASN A 138 23.88 -24.88 -43.04
CA ASN A 138 23.91 -23.46 -42.67
C ASN A 138 22.62 -23.03 -41.96
N LYS A 139 21.46 -23.54 -42.39
CA LYS A 139 20.16 -23.27 -41.76
C LYS A 139 20.01 -23.99 -40.41
N ALA A 140 20.59 -25.19 -40.22
CA ALA A 140 20.59 -25.90 -38.95
C ALA A 140 21.49 -25.23 -37.90
N VAL A 141 22.70 -24.81 -38.29
CA VAL A 141 23.61 -24.07 -37.40
C VAL A 141 23.08 -22.66 -37.10
N SER A 142 22.54 -21.95 -38.11
CA SER A 142 21.93 -20.62 -37.93
C SER A 142 20.62 -20.66 -37.12
N ALA A 143 19.78 -21.68 -37.31
CA ALA A 143 18.56 -21.86 -36.50
C ALA A 143 18.90 -22.19 -35.04
N ASN A 144 19.94 -23.00 -34.80
CA ASN A 144 20.41 -23.28 -33.44
C ASN A 144 20.96 -22.03 -32.76
N ALA A 145 21.72 -21.19 -33.47
CA ALA A 145 22.18 -19.90 -32.95
C ALA A 145 21.01 -18.96 -32.60
N LYS A 146 20.02 -18.82 -33.50
CA LYS A 146 18.82 -18.02 -33.24
C LYS A 146 18.00 -18.55 -32.05
N MET A 147 17.85 -19.87 -31.92
CA MET A 147 17.16 -20.48 -30.79
C MET A 147 17.92 -20.28 -29.47
N LEU A 148 19.25 -20.30 -29.48
CA LEU A 148 20.07 -20.01 -28.29
C LEU A 148 19.95 -18.54 -27.86
N GLU A 149 19.96 -17.60 -28.82
CA GLU A 149 19.75 -16.17 -28.51
C GLU A 149 18.34 -15.93 -27.94
N GLN A 150 17.31 -16.52 -28.54
CA GLN A 150 15.95 -16.48 -27.99
C GLN A 150 15.88 -17.11 -26.58
N GLN A 151 16.58 -18.22 -26.35
CA GLN A 151 16.64 -18.85 -25.03
C GLN A 151 17.30 -17.95 -23.98
N LYS A 152 18.33 -17.21 -24.37
CA LYS A 152 19.02 -16.26 -23.49
C LYS A 152 18.12 -15.06 -23.17
N ALA A 153 17.46 -14.51 -24.18
CA ALA A 153 16.50 -13.42 -24.02
C ALA A 153 15.33 -13.82 -23.11
N ASP A 154 14.72 -14.99 -23.34
CA ASP A 154 13.59 -15.46 -22.52
C ASP A 154 14.00 -15.73 -21.07
N LYS A 155 15.23 -16.20 -20.81
CA LYS A 155 15.76 -16.36 -19.46
C LYS A 155 15.96 -15.02 -18.75
N ALA A 156 16.53 -14.03 -19.45
CA ALA A 156 16.68 -12.68 -18.89
C ALA A 156 15.31 -12.06 -18.57
N LEU A 157 14.33 -12.21 -19.47
CA LEU A 157 12.97 -11.74 -19.25
C LEU A 157 12.27 -12.48 -18.10
N LEU A 158 12.52 -13.79 -17.94
CA LEU A 158 12.03 -14.57 -16.81
C LEU A 158 12.56 -14.03 -15.48
N GLU A 159 13.87 -13.76 -15.39
CA GLU A 159 14.50 -13.18 -14.19
C GLU A 159 13.94 -11.79 -13.88
N GLU A 160 13.77 -10.93 -14.89
CA GLU A 160 13.17 -9.60 -14.75
C GLU A 160 11.73 -9.69 -14.20
N LYS A 161 10.90 -10.56 -14.78
CA LYS A 161 9.51 -10.73 -14.33
C LYS A 161 9.43 -11.35 -12.93
N GLN A 162 10.32 -12.27 -12.58
CA GLN A 162 10.40 -12.82 -11.23
C GLN A 162 10.77 -11.73 -10.20
N ALA A 163 11.74 -10.87 -10.54
CA ALA A 163 12.13 -9.76 -9.67
C ALA A 163 10.99 -8.74 -9.50
N ALA A 164 10.34 -8.33 -10.59
CA ALA A 164 9.20 -7.41 -10.56
C ALA A 164 8.02 -7.99 -9.77
N ASN A 165 7.73 -9.29 -9.91
CA ASN A 165 6.69 -9.97 -9.15
C ASN A 165 7.02 -9.99 -7.65
N GLN A 166 8.28 -10.28 -7.30
CA GLN A 166 8.72 -10.27 -5.91
C GLN A 166 8.63 -8.88 -5.28
N GLU A 167 8.96 -7.83 -6.03
CA GLU A 167 8.82 -6.44 -5.59
C GLU A 167 7.34 -6.07 -5.35
N ALA A 168 6.43 -6.49 -6.23
CA ALA A 168 4.99 -6.31 -6.04
C ALA A 168 4.50 -6.98 -4.75
N ILE A 169 4.89 -8.25 -4.53
CA ILE A 169 4.54 -9.01 -3.30
C ILE A 169 5.08 -8.33 -2.04
N ASN A 170 6.34 -7.87 -2.07
CA ASN A 170 6.95 -7.18 -0.95
C ASN A 170 6.22 -5.87 -0.64
N THR A 171 5.82 -5.13 -1.67
CA THR A 171 5.06 -3.89 -1.54
C THR A 171 3.67 -4.15 -0.96
N ILE A 172 2.97 -5.20 -1.41
CA ILE A 172 1.68 -5.61 -0.83
C ILE A 172 1.82 -5.89 0.67
N ALA A 173 2.86 -6.65 1.07
CA ALA A 173 3.11 -6.98 2.47
C ALA A 173 3.41 -5.75 3.34
N ALA A 174 4.19 -4.81 2.82
CA ALA A 174 4.45 -3.53 3.48
C ALA A 174 3.16 -2.71 3.64
N ASN A 175 2.38 -2.57 2.57
CA ASN A 175 1.09 -1.87 2.59
C ASN A 175 0.09 -2.52 3.56
N MET A 176 0.05 -3.85 3.65
CA MET A 176 -0.78 -4.56 4.63
C MET A 176 -0.40 -4.23 6.08
N THR A 177 0.89 -4.03 6.34
CA THR A 177 1.37 -3.61 7.66
C THR A 177 0.93 -2.18 7.95
N ALA A 178 1.14 -1.27 6.99
CA ALA A 178 0.69 0.12 7.09
C ALA A 178 -0.83 0.24 7.26
N ILE A 179 -1.63 -0.57 6.55
CA ILE A 179 -3.09 -0.61 6.70
C ILE A 179 -3.49 -1.01 8.13
N LYS A 180 -2.84 -2.02 8.72
CA LYS A 180 -3.12 -2.43 10.11
C LYS A 180 -2.76 -1.33 11.12
N GLU A 181 -1.65 -0.63 10.90
CA GLU A 181 -1.26 0.51 11.72
C GLU A 181 -2.26 1.66 11.59
N ASN A 182 -2.66 2.00 10.36
CA ASN A 182 -3.66 3.02 10.07
C ASN A 182 -5.02 2.68 10.67
N GLN A 183 -5.46 1.42 10.64
CA GLN A 183 -6.69 0.98 11.29
C GLN A 183 -6.66 1.20 12.81
N ASN A 184 -5.53 0.88 13.46
CA ASN A 184 -5.37 1.12 14.89
C ASN A 184 -5.36 2.62 15.21
N ALA A 185 -4.64 3.42 14.41
CA ALA A 185 -4.60 4.87 14.54
C ALA A 185 -6.00 5.48 14.34
N LEU A 186 -6.73 5.06 13.32
CA LEU A 186 -8.08 5.51 13.01
C LEU A 186 -9.04 5.22 14.16
N ARG A 187 -9.00 4.00 14.74
CA ARG A 187 -9.81 3.64 15.91
C ARG A 187 -9.54 4.55 17.11
N ILE A 188 -8.27 4.87 17.37
CA ILE A 188 -7.88 5.78 18.46
C ILE A 188 -8.40 7.19 18.17
N GLN A 189 -8.15 7.71 16.96
CA GLN A 189 -8.56 9.05 16.55
C GLN A 189 -10.08 9.23 16.53
N GLN A 190 -10.84 8.20 16.15
CA GLN A 190 -12.30 8.21 16.23
C GLN A 190 -12.80 8.25 17.67
N ALA A 191 -12.16 7.51 18.59
CA ALA A 191 -12.50 7.58 20.01
C ALA A 191 -12.17 8.95 20.61
N ASP A 192 -11.01 9.52 20.28
CA ASP A 192 -10.61 10.86 20.72
C ASP A 192 -11.54 11.94 20.16
N LEU A 193 -11.96 11.80 18.90
CA LEU A 193 -12.93 12.68 18.26
C LEU A 193 -14.30 12.61 18.95
N GLU A 194 -14.76 11.41 19.31
CA GLU A 194 -16.03 11.24 20.01
C GLU A 194 -15.99 11.88 21.40
N VAL A 195 -14.90 11.66 22.15
CA VAL A 195 -14.67 12.33 23.44
C VAL A 195 -14.64 13.85 23.27
N ALA A 196 -13.96 14.37 22.25
CA ALA A 196 -13.90 15.81 21.98
C ALA A 196 -15.27 16.40 21.63
N LYS A 197 -16.09 15.68 20.85
CA LYS A 197 -17.48 16.09 20.53
C LYS A 197 -18.36 16.12 21.77
N VAL A 198 -18.26 15.11 22.64
CA VAL A 198 -19.00 15.07 23.91
C VAL A 198 -18.58 16.22 24.83
N ASN A 199 -17.28 16.48 24.96
CA ASN A 199 -16.76 17.59 25.77
C ASN A 199 -17.23 18.94 25.25
N LEU A 200 -17.22 19.14 23.93
CA LEU A 200 -17.75 20.35 23.30
C LEU A 200 -19.24 20.51 23.59
N ALA A 201 -20.04 19.44 23.49
CA ALA A 201 -21.47 19.48 23.80
C ALA A 201 -21.74 19.87 25.27
N ILE A 202 -20.95 19.35 26.21
CA ILE A 202 -21.02 19.73 27.62
C ILE A 202 -20.69 21.22 27.81
N GLN A 203 -19.63 21.71 27.16
CA GLN A 203 -19.25 23.13 27.22
C GLN A 203 -20.29 24.07 26.58
N LEU A 204 -20.98 23.62 25.53
CA LEU A 204 -22.09 24.35 24.92
C LEU A 204 -23.25 24.48 25.91
N ALA A 205 -23.68 23.37 26.52
CA ALA A 205 -24.74 23.38 27.53
C ALA A 205 -24.38 24.27 28.73
N SER A 206 -23.16 24.15 29.28
CA SER A 206 -22.75 24.97 30.43
C SER A 206 -22.72 26.47 30.12
N ALA A 207 -22.36 26.88 28.89
CA ALA A 207 -22.38 28.29 28.53
C ALA A 207 -23.80 28.83 28.27
N GLU A 208 -24.72 27.97 27.82
CA GLU A 208 -26.14 28.34 27.71
C GLU A 208 -26.76 28.54 29.10
N ASP A 209 -26.46 27.65 30.04
CA ASP A 209 -26.90 27.76 31.43
C ASP A 209 -26.36 29.04 32.12
N GLU A 210 -25.08 29.38 31.92
CA GLU A 210 -24.46 30.60 32.48
C GLU A 210 -25.04 31.87 31.85
N LYS A 211 -25.47 31.83 30.58
CA LYS A 211 -26.16 32.97 29.92
C LYS A 211 -27.60 33.14 30.39
N ALA A 212 -28.24 32.07 30.84
CA ALA A 212 -29.64 32.07 31.28
C ALA A 212 -29.81 32.40 32.79
N SER A 213 -28.70 32.38 33.55
CA SER A 213 -28.65 32.66 34.99
C SER A 213 -28.44 34.14 35.30
#